data_AF-A0A1F8M0V1-F1
#
_entry.id   AF-A0A1F8M0V1-F1
#
_cell.length_a   1.000
_cell.length_b   1.000
_cell.length_c   1.000
_cell.angle_alpha   90.00
_cell.angle_beta   90.00
_cell.angle_gamma   90.00
#
_symmetry.space_group_name_H-M   'P 1'
#
loop_
_entity.id
_entity.type
_entity.pdbx_description
1 polymer ?
#
loop_
_entity_poly.entity_id
_entity_poly.type
_entity_poly.pdbx_seq_one_letter_code
_entity_poly.pdbx_strand_id
1 'polypeptide(L)'
;MVDMEYAVNTEGKSYLPDGHFDKSVDPFGRPSRWSEGEGHFAIEIAATPEGVVGRARDGAAAKAKRPMAAILKYLTLWQDDILAAFPAGKLPPVEEVTLRTAQELEPFLREPLSPGWKPVYALPRIGQGTEV
;
A
#
# COMPACT_ATOMS: atom_id res chain seq x y z
N MET A 1 -0.04 -7.75 -25.51
CA MET A 1 0.54 -8.82 -24.67
C MET A 1 2.05 -8.64 -24.73
N VAL A 2 2.76 -8.80 -23.60
CA VAL A 2 4.24 -8.68 -23.58
C VAL A 2 4.84 -9.84 -24.38
N ASP A 3 5.82 -9.54 -25.23
CA ASP A 3 6.58 -10.56 -25.94
C ASP A 3 7.69 -11.12 -25.03
N MET A 4 7.48 -12.35 -24.56
CA MET A 4 8.33 -12.99 -23.56
C MET A 4 9.68 -13.43 -24.15
N GLU A 5 9.86 -13.44 -25.48
CA GLU A 5 11.15 -13.75 -26.11
C GLU A 5 12.22 -12.72 -25.73
N TYR A 6 11.83 -11.46 -25.55
CA TYR A 6 12.72 -10.36 -25.18
C TYR A 6 12.87 -10.16 -23.66
N ALA A 7 12.16 -10.95 -22.84
CA ALA A 7 12.27 -10.85 -21.40
C ALA A 7 13.57 -11.52 -20.90
N VAL A 8 14.18 -10.93 -19.86
CA VAL A 8 15.40 -11.44 -19.24
C VAL A 8 15.13 -11.87 -17.79
N ASN A 9 15.90 -12.85 -17.33
CA ASN A 9 15.98 -13.19 -15.92
C ASN A 9 17.28 -12.61 -15.36
N THR A 10 17.18 -12.00 -14.19
CA THR A 10 18.33 -11.45 -13.46
C THR A 10 18.34 -11.98 -12.04
N GLU A 11 19.50 -11.90 -11.39
CA GLU A 11 19.67 -12.22 -9.98
C GLU A 11 20.41 -11.06 -9.31
N GLY A 12 19.82 -10.52 -8.23
CA GLY A 12 20.43 -9.44 -7.48
C GLY A 12 21.65 -9.92 -6.69
N LYS A 13 22.58 -9.00 -6.40
CA LYS A 13 23.75 -9.27 -5.57
C LYS A 13 23.49 -8.87 -4.13
N SER A 14 23.30 -9.85 -3.24
CA SER A 14 23.20 -9.61 -1.80
C SER A 14 24.56 -9.71 -1.12
N TYR A 15 24.77 -8.92 -0.06
CA TYR A 15 25.98 -8.95 0.76
C TYR A 15 25.82 -9.77 2.05
N LEU A 16 24.59 -10.13 2.39
CA LEU A 16 24.23 -10.89 3.59
C LEU A 16 23.53 -12.20 3.22
N PRO A 17 23.48 -13.20 4.13
CA PRO A 17 22.66 -14.38 3.95
C PRO A 17 21.17 -14.05 3.82
N ASP A 18 20.44 -14.85 3.05
CA ASP A 18 18.99 -14.73 2.93
C ASP A 18 18.29 -15.10 4.26
N GLY A 19 17.15 -14.46 4.54
CA GLY A 19 16.34 -14.78 5.72
C GLY A 19 16.24 -13.67 6.77
N HIS A 20 17.20 -12.73 6.81
CA HIS A 20 17.13 -11.57 7.71
C HIS A 20 16.07 -10.56 7.27
N PHE A 21 16.14 -10.16 6.00
CA PHE A 21 15.21 -9.22 5.38
C PHE A 21 14.21 -9.95 4.48
N ASP A 22 12.98 -9.46 4.46
CA ASP A 22 11.96 -9.90 3.51
C ASP A 22 12.23 -9.44 2.08
N LYS A 23 11.41 -9.93 1.15
CA LYS A 23 11.40 -9.48 -0.24
C LYS A 23 10.45 -8.29 -0.39
N SER A 24 10.47 -7.63 -1.54
CA SER A 24 9.80 -6.34 -1.79
C SER A 24 8.30 -6.26 -1.50
N VAL A 25 7.62 -7.39 -1.28
CA VAL A 25 6.18 -7.46 -0.95
C VAL A 25 5.93 -8.10 0.43
N ASP A 26 6.98 -8.20 1.24
CA ASP A 26 7.03 -8.89 2.53
C ASP A 26 6.31 -10.26 2.57
N PRO A 27 6.53 -11.16 1.58
CA PRO A 27 5.72 -12.38 1.43
C PRO A 27 6.02 -13.46 2.47
N PHE A 28 7.11 -13.34 3.23
CA PHE A 28 7.58 -14.40 4.12
C PHE A 28 7.41 -14.07 5.61
N GLY A 29 7.02 -12.84 5.96
CA GLY A 29 6.90 -12.40 7.35
C GLY A 29 8.23 -12.48 8.10
N ARG A 30 9.34 -12.13 7.42
CA ARG A 30 10.69 -12.19 8.01
C ARG A 30 10.88 -11.13 9.10
N PRO A 31 11.91 -11.29 9.97
CA PRO A 31 12.12 -10.38 11.10
C PRO A 31 12.26 -8.91 10.72
N SER A 32 12.85 -8.62 9.56
CA SER A 32 12.94 -7.27 9.00
C SER A 32 12.22 -7.19 7.65
N ARG A 33 11.47 -6.11 7.43
CA ARG A 33 10.85 -5.82 6.13
C ARG A 33 11.92 -5.50 5.09
N TRP A 34 11.59 -5.67 3.82
CA TRP A 34 12.52 -5.32 2.74
C TRP A 34 13.00 -3.86 2.83
N SER A 35 12.10 -2.93 3.18
CA SER A 35 12.38 -1.49 3.22
C SER A 35 13.19 -1.04 4.45
N GLU A 36 13.49 -1.92 5.40
CA GLU A 36 14.20 -1.57 6.64
C GLU A 36 15.72 -1.68 6.50
N GLY A 37 16.22 -2.24 5.39
CA GLY A 37 17.64 -2.38 5.12
C GLY A 37 18.08 -1.55 3.92
N GLU A 38 18.87 -0.51 4.15
CA GLU A 38 19.59 0.19 3.07
C GLU A 38 21.03 -0.35 2.96
N GLY A 39 21.49 -0.62 1.74
CA GLY A 39 22.89 -1.03 1.48
C GLY A 39 23.24 -2.50 1.75
N HIS A 40 22.28 -3.34 2.14
CA HIS A 40 22.49 -4.79 2.38
C HIS A 40 22.54 -5.65 1.09
N PHE A 41 22.32 -5.02 -0.07
CA PHE A 41 22.52 -5.56 -1.41
C PHE A 41 23.00 -4.45 -2.34
N ALA A 42 23.54 -4.81 -3.51
CA ALA A 42 23.98 -3.85 -4.51
C ALA A 42 22.79 -3.17 -5.21
N ILE A 43 22.89 -1.87 -5.47
CA ILE A 43 21.89 -1.09 -6.21
C ILE A 43 21.61 -1.68 -7.60
N GLU A 44 20.37 -1.57 -8.09
CA GLU A 44 19.91 -2.26 -9.31
C GLU A 44 20.73 -1.87 -10.54
N ILE A 45 21.15 -0.60 -10.67
CA ILE A 45 21.97 -0.16 -11.81
C ILE A 45 23.32 -0.89 -11.89
N ALA A 46 23.85 -1.36 -10.75
CA ALA A 46 25.11 -2.09 -10.68
C ALA A 46 24.91 -3.62 -10.70
N ALA A 47 23.82 -4.12 -10.10
CA ALA A 47 23.57 -5.55 -9.93
C ALA A 47 22.75 -6.17 -11.07
N THR A 48 21.81 -5.40 -11.61
CA THR A 48 20.82 -5.82 -12.62
C THR A 48 20.64 -4.71 -13.67
N PRO A 49 21.69 -4.38 -14.43
CA PRO A 49 21.70 -3.25 -15.38
C PRO A 49 20.68 -3.40 -16.52
N GLU A 50 20.13 -4.60 -16.72
CA GLU A 50 19.08 -4.88 -17.69
C GLU A 50 17.71 -4.26 -17.32
N GLY A 51 17.58 -3.70 -16.11
CA GLY A 51 16.34 -3.07 -15.64
C GLY A 51 15.26 -4.05 -15.20
N VAL A 52 15.63 -5.31 -14.96
CA VAL A 52 14.76 -6.35 -14.42
C VAL A 52 15.32 -6.82 -13.09
N VAL A 53 14.47 -6.97 -12.07
CA VAL A 53 14.84 -7.59 -10.79
C VAL A 53 14.09 -8.91 -10.66
N GLY A 54 14.80 -10.02 -10.84
CA GLY A 54 14.27 -11.37 -10.73
C GLY A 54 13.97 -12.04 -12.06
N ARG A 55 13.12 -13.08 -12.02
CA ARG A 55 12.96 -14.04 -13.12
C ARG A 55 11.73 -13.75 -13.98
N ALA A 56 11.74 -12.61 -14.68
CA ALA A 56 10.59 -12.18 -15.50
C ALA A 56 10.30 -13.11 -16.69
N ARG A 57 11.34 -13.65 -17.37
CA ARG A 57 11.20 -14.55 -18.53
C ARG A 57 10.45 -15.84 -18.21
N ASP A 58 10.48 -16.27 -16.94
CA ASP A 58 9.79 -17.48 -16.49
C ASP A 58 8.28 -17.25 -16.27
N GLY A 59 7.80 -16.02 -16.50
CA GLY A 59 6.39 -15.65 -16.43
C GLY A 59 5.54 -16.38 -17.48
N ALA A 60 4.32 -16.74 -17.10
CA ALA A 60 3.33 -17.29 -18.03
C ALA A 60 1.92 -16.85 -17.62
N ALA A 61 1.06 -16.54 -18.60
CA ALA A 61 -0.29 -16.05 -18.34
C ALA A 61 -1.11 -16.99 -17.45
N ALA A 62 -0.90 -18.31 -17.58
CA ALA A 62 -1.56 -19.30 -16.73
C ALA A 62 -1.20 -19.16 -15.25
N LYS A 63 0.05 -18.79 -14.92
CA LYS A 63 0.51 -18.61 -13.53
C LYS A 63 -0.18 -17.43 -12.84
N ALA A 64 -0.64 -16.44 -13.61
CA ALA A 64 -1.35 -15.28 -13.07
C ALA A 64 -2.80 -15.57 -12.65
N LYS A 65 -3.44 -16.61 -13.20
CA LYS A 65 -4.89 -16.85 -12.98
C LYS A 65 -5.24 -17.06 -11.51
N ARG A 66 -4.52 -17.94 -10.82
CA ARG A 66 -4.76 -18.27 -9.40
C ARG A 66 -4.53 -17.07 -8.47
N PRO A 67 -3.37 -16.37 -8.49
CA PRO A 67 -3.17 -15.20 -7.64
C PRO A 67 -4.15 -14.08 -7.98
N MET A 68 -4.47 -13.84 -9.26
CA MET A 68 -5.46 -12.83 -9.63
C MET A 68 -6.85 -13.15 -9.05
N ALA A 69 -7.30 -14.40 -9.16
CA ALA A 69 -8.57 -14.82 -8.56
C ALA A 69 -8.57 -14.66 -7.02
N ALA A 70 -7.45 -14.96 -6.36
CA ALA A 70 -7.32 -14.76 -4.91
C ALA A 70 -7.37 -13.27 -4.52
N ILE A 71 -6.65 -12.41 -5.25
CA ILE A 71 -6.66 -10.96 -5.04
C ILE A 71 -8.06 -10.40 -5.23
N LEU A 72 -8.72 -10.73 -6.34
CA LEU A 72 -10.09 -10.26 -6.63
C LEU A 72 -11.07 -10.74 -5.55
N LYS A 73 -11.00 -12.01 -5.15
CA LYS A 73 -11.84 -12.54 -4.07
C LYS A 73 -11.61 -11.81 -2.75
N TYR A 74 -10.35 -11.53 -2.42
CA TYR A 74 -10.02 -10.81 -1.19
C TYR A 74 -10.48 -9.36 -1.23
N LEU A 75 -10.28 -8.65 -2.35
CA LEU A 75 -10.76 -7.27 -2.51
C LEU A 75 -12.28 -7.20 -2.40
N THR A 76 -13.01 -8.16 -2.97
CA THR A 76 -14.47 -8.25 -2.81
C THR A 76 -14.85 -8.50 -1.36
N LEU A 77 -14.24 -9.48 -0.69
CA LEU A 77 -14.50 -9.76 0.73
C LEU A 77 -14.25 -8.51 1.59
N TRP A 78 -13.11 -7.85 1.39
CA TRP A 78 -12.73 -6.66 2.14
C TRP A 78 -13.70 -5.50 1.88
N GLN A 79 -14.13 -5.31 0.63
CA GLN A 79 -15.15 -4.32 0.29
C GLN A 79 -16.48 -4.62 0.96
N ASP A 80 -16.93 -5.87 0.96
CA ASP A 80 -18.17 -6.30 1.61
C ASP A 80 -18.10 -6.05 3.13
N ASP A 81 -16.98 -6.41 3.77
CA ASP A 81 -16.75 -6.17 5.18
C ASP A 81 -16.74 -4.66 5.52
N ILE A 82 -16.10 -3.83 4.67
CA ILE A 82 -16.14 -2.37 4.83
C ILE A 82 -17.57 -1.84 4.75
N LEU A 83 -18.34 -2.26 3.74
CA LEU A 83 -19.72 -1.76 3.56
C LEU A 83 -20.66 -2.27 4.65
N ALA A 84 -20.41 -3.45 5.20
CA ALA A 84 -21.14 -4.00 6.33
C ALA A 84 -20.83 -3.23 7.63
N ALA A 85 -19.56 -2.93 7.89
CA ALA A 85 -19.14 -2.17 9.08
C ALA A 85 -19.47 -0.67 8.98
N PHE A 86 -19.31 -0.09 7.79
CA PHE A 86 -19.44 1.33 7.48
C PHE A 86 -20.30 1.54 6.23
N PRO A 87 -21.64 1.46 6.35
CA PRO A 87 -22.54 1.76 5.24
C PRO A 87 -22.27 3.17 4.67
N ALA A 88 -22.65 3.41 3.41
CA ALA A 88 -22.44 4.72 2.79
C ALA A 88 -23.02 5.87 3.64
N GLY A 89 -22.18 6.86 3.95
CA GLY A 89 -22.54 8.00 4.80
C GLY A 89 -22.53 7.70 6.31
N LYS A 90 -22.10 6.50 6.74
CA LYS A 90 -21.89 6.13 8.13
C LYS A 90 -20.40 5.98 8.40
N LEU A 91 -19.92 6.79 9.33
CA LEU A 91 -18.53 6.77 9.79
C LEU A 91 -18.47 6.14 11.19
N PRO A 92 -17.31 5.61 11.62
CA PRO A 92 -17.09 5.32 13.03
C PRO A 92 -17.30 6.59 13.88
N PRO A 93 -17.57 6.43 15.19
CA PRO A 93 -17.68 7.57 16.11
C PRO A 93 -16.45 8.49 16.00
N VAL A 94 -16.68 9.79 15.83
CA VAL A 94 -15.65 10.80 15.55
C VAL A 94 -14.60 10.83 16.66
N GLU A 95 -15.06 10.73 17.90
CA GLU A 95 -14.25 10.80 19.11
C GLU A 95 -13.36 9.56 19.31
N GLU A 96 -13.63 8.46 18.60
CA GLU A 96 -12.83 7.22 18.68
C GLU A 96 -11.67 7.21 17.68
N VAL A 97 -11.80 7.94 16.56
CA VAL A 97 -10.81 7.94 15.47
C VAL A 97 -10.14 9.29 15.24
N THR A 98 -10.52 10.31 16.02
CA THR A 98 -9.94 11.65 15.96
C THR A 98 -9.80 12.26 17.35
N LEU A 99 -9.01 13.33 17.46
CA LEU A 99 -8.89 14.14 18.68
C LEU A 99 -9.94 15.28 18.73
N ARG A 100 -11.10 15.11 18.09
CA ARG A 100 -12.14 16.15 17.95
C ARG A 100 -13.50 15.59 18.35
N THR A 101 -14.42 16.50 18.65
CA THR A 101 -15.83 16.19 18.90
C THR A 101 -16.63 16.11 17.60
N ALA A 102 -17.76 15.41 17.63
CA ALA A 102 -18.71 15.32 16.53
C ALA A 102 -19.21 16.71 16.10
N GLN A 103 -19.38 17.64 17.05
CA GLN A 103 -19.78 19.02 16.76
C GLN A 103 -18.72 19.78 15.97
N GLU A 104 -17.43 19.63 16.32
CA GLU A 104 -16.33 20.29 15.61
C GLU A 104 -16.15 19.74 14.19
N LEU A 105 -16.34 18.44 14.00
CA LEU A 105 -16.16 17.80 12.69
C LEU A 105 -17.39 17.83 11.78
N GLU A 106 -18.59 18.10 12.30
CA GLU A 106 -19.84 18.10 11.55
C GLU A 106 -19.73 18.75 10.14
N PRO A 107 -19.24 19.99 9.99
CA PRO A 107 -19.18 20.62 8.66
C PRO A 107 -18.17 19.96 7.71
N PHE A 108 -17.17 19.25 8.22
CA PHE A 108 -16.14 18.57 7.43
C PHE A 108 -16.54 17.16 6.99
N LEU A 109 -17.58 16.59 7.61
CA LEU A 109 -18.11 15.27 7.31
C LEU A 109 -19.33 15.31 6.37
N ARG A 110 -19.81 16.52 6.03
CA ARG A 110 -20.88 16.70 5.05
C ARG A 110 -20.45 16.28 3.65
N GLU A 111 -21.43 16.06 2.78
CA GLU A 111 -21.18 15.83 1.36
C GLU A 111 -20.39 17.01 0.76
N PRO A 112 -19.31 16.75 -0.02
CA PRO A 112 -18.54 17.80 -0.65
C PRO A 112 -19.41 18.79 -1.43
N LEU A 113 -19.16 20.09 -1.24
CA LEU A 113 -19.87 21.20 -1.88
C LEU A 113 -21.34 21.40 -1.46
N SER A 114 -21.86 20.63 -0.50
CA SER A 114 -23.19 20.86 0.09
C SER A 114 -23.21 22.11 0.98
N PRO A 115 -24.39 22.75 1.22
CA PRO A 115 -24.48 23.89 2.13
C PRO A 115 -23.92 23.57 3.53
N GLY A 116 -22.98 24.40 3.99
CA GLY A 116 -22.31 24.24 5.29
C GLY A 116 -21.11 23.28 5.29
N TRP A 117 -20.82 22.61 4.17
CA TRP A 117 -19.62 21.81 4.03
C TRP A 117 -18.35 22.67 4.11
N LYS A 118 -17.30 22.13 4.72
CA LYS A 118 -15.95 22.72 4.75
C LYS A 118 -14.91 21.69 4.27
N PRO A 119 -13.89 22.11 3.51
CA PRO A 119 -12.82 21.22 3.09
C PRO A 119 -11.98 20.77 4.28
N VAL A 120 -11.49 19.53 4.25
CA VAL A 120 -10.58 18.97 5.29
C VAL A 120 -9.34 19.84 5.54
N TYR A 121 -8.89 20.58 4.51
CA TYR A 121 -7.76 21.51 4.60
C TYR A 121 -8.05 22.76 5.45
N ALA A 122 -9.31 23.06 5.75
CA ALA A 122 -9.71 24.14 6.65
C ALA A 122 -9.86 23.69 8.11
N LEU A 123 -9.55 22.43 8.43
CA LEU A 123 -9.55 21.94 9.81
C LEU A 123 -8.50 22.69 10.63
N PRO A 124 -8.86 23.25 11.81
CA PRO A 124 -7.88 23.80 12.72
C PRO A 124 -6.83 22.75 13.09
N ARG A 125 -5.56 23.16 13.03
CA ARG A 125 -4.44 22.31 13.43
C ARG A 125 -4.51 22.04 14.93
N ILE A 126 -4.20 20.81 15.31
CA ILE A 126 -4.06 20.36 16.70
C ILE A 126 -2.67 19.73 16.81
N GLY A 127 -1.92 20.10 17.83
CA GLY A 127 -0.56 19.59 18.07
C GLY A 127 0.54 20.62 17.78
N GLN A 128 1.77 20.15 17.66
CA GLN A 128 2.95 21.01 17.54
C GLN A 128 2.98 21.77 16.21
N GLY A 129 3.42 23.04 16.23
CA GLY A 129 3.52 23.89 15.05
C GLY A 129 2.25 24.68 14.71
N THR A 130 1.39 24.94 15.70
CA THR A 130 0.20 25.81 15.59
C THR A 130 0.49 27.30 15.75
N GLU A 131 1.75 27.67 15.98
CA GLU A 131 2.20 29.07 16.19
C GLU A 131 2.51 29.82 14.89
N VAL A 132 2.12 29.29 13.72
CA VAL A 132 2.32 29.92 12.41
C VAL A 132 1.04 30.54 11.91
#